data_AF-A0AAW4L238-F1
#
_entry.id   AF-A0AAW4L238-F1
#
_cell.length_a   1.000
_cell.length_b   1.000
_cell.length_c   1.000
_cell.angle_alpha   90.00
_cell.angle_beta   90.00
_cell.angle_gamma   90.00
#
_symmetry.space_group_name_H-M   'P 1'
#
loop_
_entity.id
_entity.type
_entity.pdbx_description
1 polymer ?
#
loop_
_entity_poly.entity_id
_entity_poly.type
_entity_poly.pdbx_seq_one_letter_code
_entity_poly.pdbx_strand_id
1 'polypeptide(L)'
;MKIKGFWLLVIGLQVGALESTSLAAMYKWEDSNGVHFSDNPASIPGKYRKKAINLEPKESNATTDANRDVAVTPEPKQSQPPPAQELKSADNGRDYWVQRFTTIRSELKGLKEGLKGKKERMNEFRRKWLVTQRRAERQSLNLIEDEINRDEERITELERQLEALDAEAARNSVPFEWRQ
;
A
#
# COMPACT_ATOMS: atom_id res chain seq x y z
N MET A 1 45.85 -17.05 45.35
CA MET A 1 44.82 -16.79 46.40
C MET A 1 43.46 -17.22 45.87
N LYS A 2 42.55 -17.70 46.73
CA LYS A 2 41.19 -18.12 46.34
C LYS A 2 40.19 -17.14 46.98
N ILE A 3 39.35 -16.48 46.19
CA ILE A 3 38.19 -15.74 46.70
C ILE A 3 36.95 -16.57 46.38
N LYS A 4 36.26 -17.02 47.43
CA LYS A 4 34.98 -17.74 47.31
C LYS A 4 33.85 -16.77 47.63
N GLY A 5 32.89 -16.67 46.69
CA GLY A 5 31.45 -16.58 46.93
C GLY A 5 30.87 -15.38 47.67
N PHE A 6 29.84 -14.78 47.07
CA PHE A 6 28.69 -14.27 47.84
C PHE A 6 27.42 -14.23 46.96
N TRP A 7 26.34 -14.84 47.48
CA TRP A 7 24.92 -14.66 47.13
C TRP A 7 24.45 -15.04 45.70
N LEU A 8 23.53 -16.00 45.47
CA LEU A 8 22.13 -16.16 45.97
C LEU A 8 21.30 -14.88 45.81
N LEU A 9 20.32 -14.84 44.89
CA LEU A 9 18.92 -15.15 45.19
C LEU A 9 18.02 -14.95 43.95
N VAL A 10 17.04 -15.84 43.83
CA VAL A 10 15.93 -15.92 42.87
C VAL A 10 15.19 -14.58 42.63
N ILE A 11 14.81 -14.31 41.38
CA ILE A 11 13.53 -13.72 40.89
C ILE A 11 13.66 -13.76 39.35
N GLY A 12 12.74 -14.31 38.55
CA GLY A 12 11.33 -14.55 38.82
C GLY A 12 10.46 -13.57 38.04
N LEU A 13 10.66 -13.46 36.72
CA LEU A 13 9.76 -12.68 35.87
C LEU A 13 9.47 -13.42 34.56
N GLN A 14 8.53 -14.34 34.64
CA GLN A 14 7.94 -14.99 33.48
C GLN A 14 6.98 -13.99 32.84
N VAL A 15 7.49 -13.17 31.91
CA VAL A 15 6.69 -12.15 31.21
C VAL A 15 5.72 -12.87 30.28
N GLY A 16 4.49 -13.05 30.75
CA GLY A 16 3.39 -13.47 29.90
C GLY A 16 3.09 -12.39 28.88
N ALA A 17 3.44 -12.65 27.62
CA ALA A 17 2.98 -11.83 26.51
C ALA A 17 1.47 -12.00 26.39
N LEU A 18 0.71 -11.01 26.87
CA LEU A 18 -0.71 -10.88 26.56
C LEU A 18 -0.82 -10.46 25.09
N GLU A 19 -0.98 -11.46 24.21
CA GLU A 19 -1.31 -11.22 22.81
C GLU A 19 -2.60 -10.41 22.73
N SER A 20 -2.44 -9.14 22.39
CA SER A 20 -3.56 -8.20 22.27
C SER A 20 -4.26 -8.49 20.95
N THR A 21 -5.31 -9.30 20.97
CA THR A 21 -6.19 -9.54 19.81
C THR A 21 -6.92 -8.25 19.44
N SER A 22 -6.24 -7.43 18.64
CA SER A 22 -6.80 -6.22 18.04
C SER A 22 -7.91 -6.61 17.07
N LEU A 23 -9.16 -6.49 17.52
CA LEU A 23 -10.32 -6.46 16.64
C LEU A 23 -10.31 -5.14 15.88
N ALA A 24 -9.65 -5.15 14.71
CA ALA A 24 -9.60 -4.01 13.81
C ALA A 24 -10.99 -3.81 13.15
N ALA A 25 -11.84 -3.04 13.81
CA ALA A 25 -13.11 -2.58 13.25
C ALA A 25 -12.85 -1.69 12.02
N MET A 26 -13.16 -2.20 10.82
CA MET A 26 -12.98 -1.46 9.58
C MET A 26 -14.23 -0.64 9.28
N TYR A 27 -14.10 0.68 9.25
CA TYR A 27 -15.20 1.60 8.98
C TYR A 27 -15.20 2.03 7.51
N LYS A 28 -16.36 1.92 6.85
CA LYS A 28 -16.59 2.40 5.48
C LYS A 28 -17.56 3.58 5.47
N TRP A 29 -17.22 4.66 4.77
CA TRP A 29 -18.18 5.73 4.46
C TRP A 29 -18.01 6.19 3.01
N GLU A 30 -19.02 6.89 2.49
CA GLU A 30 -19.04 7.39 1.11
C GLU A 30 -19.29 8.90 1.12
N ASP A 31 -18.55 9.63 0.29
CA ASP A 31 -18.72 11.06 0.06
C ASP A 31 -18.66 11.41 -1.43
N SER A 32 -18.73 12.70 -1.76
CA SER A 32 -18.67 13.19 -3.16
C SER A 32 -17.35 12.90 -3.87
N ASN A 33 -16.33 12.43 -3.16
CA ASN A 33 -15.03 12.03 -3.69
C ASN A 33 -14.87 10.50 -3.77
N GLY A 34 -15.88 9.73 -3.34
CA GLY A 34 -15.93 8.27 -3.44
C GLY A 34 -16.05 7.56 -2.09
N VAL A 35 -15.63 6.29 -2.09
CA VAL A 35 -15.71 5.39 -0.92
C VAL A 35 -14.39 5.40 -0.17
N HIS A 36 -14.45 5.61 1.14
CA HIS A 36 -13.30 5.67 2.04
C HIS A 36 -13.37 4.56 3.09
N PHE A 37 -12.20 4.11 3.53
CA PHE A 37 -12.03 3.10 4.57
C PHE A 37 -11.08 3.61 5.65
N SER A 38 -11.34 3.28 6.91
CA SER A 38 -10.48 3.60 8.06
C SER A 38 -10.63 2.54 9.14
N ASP A 39 -9.53 2.17 9.79
CA ASP A 39 -9.49 1.37 11.01
C ASP A 39 -9.80 2.21 12.28
N ASN A 40 -9.65 3.54 12.18
CA ASN A 40 -9.85 4.48 13.26
C ASN A 40 -11.18 5.26 13.09
N PRO A 41 -12.13 5.21 14.05
CA PRO A 41 -13.38 5.96 13.94
C PRO A 41 -13.20 7.48 14.18
N ALA A 42 -12.08 7.92 14.75
CA ALA A 42 -11.81 9.33 15.00
C ALA A 42 -11.43 10.10 13.72
N SER A 43 -10.81 9.45 12.73
CA SER A 43 -10.45 10.07 11.44
C SER A 43 -11.67 10.32 10.54
N ILE A 44 -12.79 9.63 10.78
CA ILE A 44 -14.04 9.81 10.01
C ILE A 44 -14.57 11.24 10.25
N PRO A 45 -14.77 12.05 9.19
CA PRO A 45 -15.32 13.39 9.33
C PRO A 45 -16.70 13.38 10.01
N GLY A 46 -16.95 14.33 10.94
CA GLY A 46 -18.15 14.32 11.78
C GLY A 46 -19.49 14.22 11.03
N LYS A 47 -19.57 14.80 9.83
CA LYS A 47 -20.73 14.70 8.91
C LYS A 47 -21.03 13.28 8.41
N TYR A 48 -20.04 12.38 8.42
CA TYR A 48 -20.16 11.00 7.94
C TYR A 48 -20.14 9.94 9.05
N ARG A 49 -19.78 10.29 10.29
CA ARG A 49 -19.77 9.34 11.43
C ARG A 49 -21.12 8.62 11.66
N LYS A 50 -22.25 9.28 11.39
CA LYS A 50 -23.60 8.68 11.47
C LYS A 50 -24.00 7.82 10.25
N LYS A 51 -23.19 7.86 9.18
CA LYS A 51 -23.39 7.11 7.92
C LYS A 51 -22.32 6.03 7.70
N ALA A 52 -21.29 6.00 8.54
CA ALA A 52 -20.22 5.02 8.46
C ALA A 52 -20.74 3.65 8.91
N ILE A 53 -20.46 2.62 8.11
CA ILE A 53 -20.81 1.24 8.41
C ILE A 53 -19.57 0.59 9.02
N ASN A 54 -19.72 0.01 10.22
CA ASN A 54 -18.70 -0.86 10.81
C ASN A 54 -18.76 -2.24 10.12
N LEU A 55 -17.64 -2.67 9.53
CA LEU A 55 -17.49 -3.93 8.80
C LEU A 55 -16.83 -5.02 9.67
N GLU A 56 -17.07 -5.00 10.98
CA GLU A 56 -16.77 -6.15 11.84
C GLU A 56 -17.37 -7.44 11.25
N PRO A 57 -16.62 -8.56 11.21
CA PRO A 57 -17.12 -9.85 10.75
C PRO A 57 -18.08 -10.42 11.79
N LYS A 58 -19.34 -9.97 11.75
CA LYS A 58 -20.41 -10.55 12.55
C LYS A 58 -20.65 -11.99 12.08
N GLU A 59 -20.20 -12.95 12.87
CA GLU A 59 -20.48 -14.36 12.61
C GLU A 59 -21.99 -14.58 12.43
N SER A 60 -22.32 -15.37 11.42
CA SER A 60 -23.69 -15.61 11.00
C SER A 60 -24.48 -16.34 12.07
N ASN A 61 -25.36 -15.64 12.75
CA ASN A 61 -26.54 -16.23 13.38
C ASN A 61 -27.78 -15.50 12.87
N ALA A 62 -28.59 -16.24 12.11
CA ALA A 62 -29.90 -15.79 11.69
C ALA A 62 -30.87 -15.92 12.87
N THR A 63 -31.57 -14.85 13.22
CA THR A 63 -32.83 -14.95 13.96
C THR A 63 -33.79 -13.89 13.45
N THR A 64 -34.95 -14.37 13.00
CA THR A 64 -36.08 -13.59 12.52
C THR A 64 -36.86 -13.01 13.70
N ASP A 65 -37.18 -11.71 13.65
CA ASP A 65 -38.51 -11.12 13.90
C ASP A 65 -38.38 -9.60 13.75
N ALA A 66 -38.91 -8.97 12.70
CA ALA A 66 -40.33 -8.69 12.45
C ALA A 66 -40.92 -7.63 13.39
N ASN A 67 -41.23 -6.43 12.85
CA ASN A 67 -42.62 -5.98 12.58
C ASN A 67 -42.68 -4.48 12.16
N ARG A 68 -43.07 -4.20 10.90
CA ARG A 68 -43.81 -3.00 10.40
C ARG A 68 -43.19 -1.58 10.54
N ASP A 69 -43.47 -0.59 9.69
CA ASP A 69 -44.24 -0.47 8.43
C ASP A 69 -43.81 0.84 7.69
N VAL A 70 -44.04 1.10 6.40
CA VAL A 70 -44.66 0.34 5.29
C VAL A 70 -44.04 0.79 3.94
N ALA A 71 -43.96 -0.11 2.94
CA ALA A 71 -43.94 0.06 1.46
C ALA A 71 -43.14 1.21 0.76
N VAL A 72 -42.76 1.15 -0.53
CA VAL A 72 -43.16 0.28 -1.66
C VAL A 72 -41.92 -0.05 -2.50
N THR A 73 -41.73 -1.32 -2.87
CA THR A 73 -40.92 -1.71 -4.04
C THR A 73 -41.86 -1.99 -5.20
N PRO A 74 -41.52 -1.54 -6.42
CA PRO A 74 -41.46 -2.49 -7.51
C PRO A 74 -40.13 -2.42 -8.26
N GLU A 75 -39.47 -3.58 -8.35
CA GLU A 75 -38.56 -3.92 -9.43
C GLU A 75 -39.29 -3.96 -10.79
N PRO A 76 -38.61 -4.15 -11.94
CA PRO A 76 -37.16 -4.01 -12.19
C PRO A 76 -36.87 -3.14 -13.44
N LYS A 77 -35.80 -2.33 -13.42
CA LYS A 77 -35.13 -1.89 -14.66
C LYS A 77 -33.62 -1.98 -14.55
N GLN A 78 -33.14 -3.12 -15.02
CA GLN A 78 -31.89 -3.34 -15.76
C GLN A 78 -31.34 -2.04 -16.36
N SER A 79 -30.56 -1.31 -15.56
CA SER A 79 -29.84 -0.13 -16.01
C SER A 79 -28.50 -0.63 -16.50
N GLN A 80 -28.33 -0.61 -17.82
CA GLN A 80 -27.03 -0.83 -18.46
C GLN A 80 -25.98 0.06 -17.75
N PRO A 81 -24.70 -0.38 -17.66
CA PRO A 81 -23.65 0.56 -17.28
C PRO A 81 -23.77 1.79 -18.19
N PRO A 82 -23.71 3.02 -17.63
CA PRO A 82 -23.86 4.22 -18.45
C PRO A 82 -22.88 4.10 -19.63
N PRO A 83 -23.34 4.33 -20.88
CA PRO A 83 -22.42 4.28 -22.02
C PRO A 83 -21.27 5.21 -21.69
N ALA A 84 -20.04 4.70 -21.79
CA ALA A 84 -18.84 5.43 -21.40
C ALA A 84 -18.90 6.80 -22.07
N GLN A 85 -19.23 7.83 -21.28
CA GLN A 85 -19.31 9.17 -21.81
C GLN A 85 -17.91 9.48 -22.27
N GLU A 86 -17.78 9.82 -23.56
CA GLU A 86 -16.62 10.52 -24.11
C GLU A 86 -16.59 11.92 -23.48
N LEU A 87 -16.36 11.94 -22.16
CA LEU A 87 -15.90 13.08 -21.41
C LEU A 87 -14.64 13.52 -22.13
N LYS A 88 -14.73 14.72 -22.69
CA LYS A 88 -13.63 15.43 -23.33
C LYS A 88 -12.62 15.81 -22.25
N SER A 89 -11.93 14.83 -21.68
CA SER A 89 -10.86 15.03 -20.71
C SER A 89 -9.76 15.85 -21.37
N ALA A 90 -9.54 17.04 -20.81
CA ALA A 90 -8.66 18.11 -21.27
C ALA A 90 -7.52 17.69 -22.22
N ASP A 91 -7.67 18.07 -23.49
CA ASP A 91 -6.71 18.03 -24.62
C ASP A 91 -5.98 16.70 -24.94
N ASN A 92 -6.07 15.69 -24.07
CA ASN A 92 -5.29 14.46 -24.14
C ASN A 92 -6.21 13.24 -24.00
N GLY A 93 -6.37 12.50 -25.11
CA GLY A 93 -7.23 11.33 -25.18
C GLY A 93 -6.73 10.12 -24.37
N ARG A 94 -7.51 9.04 -24.39
CA ARG A 94 -7.24 7.78 -23.65
C ARG A 94 -5.81 7.28 -23.80
N ASP A 95 -5.31 7.24 -25.03
CA ASP A 95 -4.01 6.64 -25.35
C ASP A 95 -2.85 7.38 -24.68
N TYR A 96 -2.95 8.72 -24.53
CA TYR A 96 -1.97 9.52 -23.78
C TYR A 96 -1.87 9.05 -22.33
N TRP A 97 -3.01 8.95 -21.62
CA TRP A 97 -3.02 8.57 -20.21
C TRP A 97 -2.52 7.14 -20.01
N VAL A 98 -3.06 6.19 -20.79
CA VAL A 98 -2.64 4.79 -20.74
C VAL A 98 -1.14 4.65 -21.03
N GLN A 99 -0.62 5.32 -22.07
CA GLN A 99 0.81 5.28 -22.40
C GLN A 99 1.67 5.85 -21.26
N ARG A 100 1.27 6.97 -20.64
CA ARG A 100 2.02 7.59 -19.54
C ARG A 100 2.07 6.70 -18.30
N PHE A 101 0.94 6.15 -17.87
CA PHE A 101 0.86 5.24 -16.72
C PHE A 101 1.65 3.95 -16.97
N THR A 102 1.45 3.29 -18.11
CA THR A 102 2.14 2.04 -18.47
C THR A 102 3.65 2.23 -18.60
N THR A 103 4.12 3.34 -19.19
CA THR A 103 5.54 3.65 -19.30
C THR A 103 6.20 3.73 -17.92
N ILE A 104 5.69 4.59 -17.03
CA ILE A 104 6.24 4.79 -15.68
C ILE A 104 6.22 3.48 -14.87
N ARG A 105 5.12 2.71 -14.94
CA ARG A 105 5.00 1.42 -14.23
C ARG A 105 5.95 0.36 -14.78
N SER A 106 6.17 0.31 -16.09
CA SER A 106 7.12 -0.62 -16.71
C SER A 106 8.57 -0.31 -16.32
N GLU A 107 8.93 0.98 -16.25
CA GLU A 107 10.26 1.42 -15.81
C GLU A 107 10.46 1.12 -14.31
N LEU A 108 9.48 1.45 -13.46
CA LEU A 108 9.48 1.10 -12.03
C LEU A 108 9.65 -0.40 -11.79
N LYS A 109 8.92 -1.23 -12.55
CA LYS A 109 9.01 -2.69 -12.46
C LYS A 109 10.42 -3.17 -12.84
N GLY A 110 10.93 -2.73 -14.00
CA GLY A 110 12.26 -3.10 -14.48
C GLY A 110 13.38 -2.70 -13.51
N LEU A 111 13.30 -1.50 -12.93
CA LEU A 111 14.25 -1.06 -11.89
C LEU A 111 14.13 -1.91 -10.63
N LYS A 112 12.94 -2.11 -10.07
CA LYS A 112 12.74 -2.92 -8.85
C LYS A 112 13.21 -4.37 -9.02
N GLU A 113 12.99 -4.97 -10.19
CA GLU A 113 13.50 -6.31 -10.52
C GLU A 113 15.03 -6.32 -10.68
N GLY A 114 15.62 -5.35 -11.38
CA GLY A 114 17.07 -5.22 -11.57
C GLY A 114 17.83 -4.96 -10.26
N LEU A 115 17.25 -4.16 -9.36
CA LEU A 115 17.81 -3.81 -8.05
C LEU A 115 18.03 -5.05 -7.18
N LYS A 116 17.13 -6.05 -7.24
CA LYS A 116 17.31 -7.34 -6.56
C LYS A 116 18.62 -8.01 -7.00
N GLY A 117 18.84 -8.15 -8.31
CA GLY A 117 20.07 -8.72 -8.87
C GLY A 117 21.31 -7.89 -8.54
N LYS A 118 21.20 -6.55 -8.51
CA LYS A 118 22.30 -5.68 -8.05
C LYS A 118 22.66 -5.92 -6.57
N LYS A 119 21.68 -6.04 -5.67
CA LYS A 119 21.89 -6.35 -4.24
C LYS A 119 22.50 -7.73 -4.02
N GLU A 120 22.12 -8.72 -4.82
CA GLU A 120 22.75 -10.05 -4.82
C GLU A 120 24.23 -9.98 -5.24
N ARG A 121 24.54 -9.29 -6.36
CA ARG A 121 25.94 -9.05 -6.80
C ARG A 121 26.76 -8.28 -5.77
N MET A 122 26.18 -7.27 -5.11
CA MET A 122 26.85 -6.55 -4.02
C MET A 122 27.19 -7.47 -2.85
N ASN A 123 26.29 -8.38 -2.46
CA ASN A 123 26.57 -9.37 -1.42
C ASN A 123 27.68 -10.35 -1.82
N GLU A 124 27.78 -10.75 -3.09
CA GLU A 124 28.93 -11.52 -3.58
C GLU A 124 30.25 -10.75 -3.48
N PHE A 125 30.29 -9.49 -3.91
CA PHE A 125 31.49 -8.67 -3.80
C PHE A 125 31.88 -8.44 -2.33
N ARG A 126 30.91 -8.25 -1.41
CA ARG A 126 31.17 -8.13 0.03
C ARG A 126 31.82 -9.41 0.57
N ARG A 127 31.29 -10.59 0.20
CA ARG A 127 31.89 -11.89 0.57
C ARG A 127 33.31 -12.07 0.00
N LYS A 128 33.53 -11.76 -1.28
CA LYS A 128 34.86 -11.84 -1.93
C LYS A 128 35.86 -10.88 -1.29
N TRP A 129 35.44 -9.65 -0.97
CA TRP A 129 36.29 -8.64 -0.33
C TRP A 129 36.71 -9.03 1.09
N LEU A 130 35.81 -9.62 1.90
CA LEU A 130 36.15 -10.11 3.24
C LEU A 130 37.30 -11.15 3.24
N VAL A 131 37.37 -11.98 2.19
CA VAL A 131 38.41 -13.02 2.04
C VAL A 131 39.69 -12.48 1.42
N THR A 132 39.59 -11.65 0.38
CA THR A 132 40.75 -11.26 -0.45
C THR A 132 41.34 -9.89 -0.09
N GLN A 133 40.54 -9.00 0.48
CA GLN A 133 40.86 -7.63 0.89
C GLN A 133 41.53 -6.72 -0.16
N ARG A 134 41.57 -7.11 -1.44
CA ARG A 134 42.30 -6.33 -2.46
C ARG A 134 41.53 -5.09 -2.93
N ARG A 135 42.29 -4.19 -3.56
CA ARG A 135 41.81 -2.87 -4.00
C ARG A 135 40.77 -2.95 -5.13
N ALA A 136 40.88 -3.92 -6.02
CA ALA A 136 39.97 -4.10 -7.15
C ALA A 136 38.54 -4.44 -6.67
N GLU A 137 38.42 -5.33 -5.69
CA GLU A 137 37.14 -5.73 -5.09
C GLU A 137 36.46 -4.55 -4.38
N ARG A 138 37.23 -3.63 -3.78
CA ARG A 138 36.68 -2.36 -3.25
C ARG A 138 36.13 -1.46 -4.37
N GLN A 139 36.81 -1.37 -5.52
CA GLN A 139 36.28 -0.59 -6.64
C GLN A 139 34.99 -1.20 -7.19
N SER A 140 34.91 -2.54 -7.32
CA SER A 140 33.67 -3.23 -7.69
C SER A 140 32.53 -3.01 -6.69
N LEU A 141 32.84 -2.95 -5.39
CA LEU A 141 31.86 -2.62 -4.34
C LEU A 141 31.30 -1.20 -4.48
N ASN A 142 32.16 -0.21 -4.62
CA ASN A 142 31.72 1.17 -4.79
C ASN A 142 30.86 1.32 -6.06
N LEU A 143 31.28 0.71 -7.19
CA LEU A 143 30.53 0.77 -8.45
C LEU A 143 29.12 0.15 -8.36
N ILE A 144 28.97 -1.00 -7.68
CA ILE A 144 27.65 -1.62 -7.51
C ILE A 144 26.78 -0.86 -6.51
N GLU A 145 27.38 -0.21 -5.51
CA GLU A 145 26.69 0.67 -4.55
C GLU A 145 26.18 1.94 -5.27
N ASP A 146 27.01 2.58 -6.10
CA ASP A 146 26.62 3.71 -6.96
C ASP A 146 25.56 3.30 -8.01
N GLU A 147 25.57 2.07 -8.51
CA GLU A 147 24.51 1.51 -9.36
C GLU A 147 23.19 1.25 -8.62
N ILE A 148 23.23 0.92 -7.32
CA ILE A 148 22.03 0.70 -6.49
C ILE A 148 21.42 2.05 -6.09
N ASN A 149 22.25 2.98 -5.62
CA ASN A 149 21.80 4.30 -5.19
C ASN A 149 21.08 5.05 -6.33
N ARG A 150 21.64 5.02 -7.55
CA ARG A 150 21.00 5.63 -8.74
C ARG A 150 19.68 4.96 -9.14
N ASP A 151 19.54 3.65 -8.96
CA ASP A 151 18.27 2.96 -9.20
C ASP A 151 17.22 3.35 -8.14
N GLU A 152 17.63 3.47 -6.87
CA GLU A 152 16.76 3.87 -5.75
C GLU A 152 16.30 5.34 -5.89
N GLU A 153 17.20 6.24 -6.26
CA GLU A 153 16.86 7.62 -6.66
C GLU A 153 15.90 7.66 -7.86
N ARG A 154 16.14 6.84 -8.90
CA ARG A 154 15.25 6.80 -10.07
C ARG A 154 13.88 6.22 -9.74
N ILE A 155 13.79 5.20 -8.88
CA ILE A 155 12.52 4.63 -8.40
C ILE A 155 11.73 5.68 -7.64
N THR A 156 12.34 6.38 -6.67
CA THR A 156 11.64 7.40 -5.87
C THR A 156 11.15 8.57 -6.73
N GLU A 157 11.94 9.01 -7.72
CA GLU A 157 11.50 10.02 -8.69
C GLU A 157 10.34 9.51 -9.58
N LEU A 158 10.36 8.26 -10.03
CA LEU A 158 9.27 7.68 -10.81
C LEU A 158 7.98 7.47 -9.99
N GLU A 159 8.10 7.11 -8.71
CA GLU A 159 6.94 7.02 -7.79
C GLU A 159 6.32 8.41 -7.58
N ARG A 160 7.15 9.44 -7.39
CA ARG A 160 6.70 10.85 -7.34
C ARG A 160 6.06 11.31 -8.66
N GLN A 161 6.59 10.90 -9.81
CA GLN A 161 6.00 11.18 -11.12
C GLN A 161 4.65 10.46 -11.31
N LEU A 162 4.51 9.24 -10.79
CA LEU A 162 3.26 8.48 -10.83
C LEU A 162 2.18 9.16 -9.98
N GLU A 163 2.51 9.56 -8.75
CA GLU A 163 1.60 10.30 -7.86
C GLU A 163 1.17 11.65 -8.46
N ALA A 164 2.11 12.40 -9.05
CA ALA A 164 1.82 13.64 -9.75
C ALA A 164 0.88 13.41 -10.95
N LEU A 165 1.11 12.36 -11.74
CA LEU A 165 0.26 11.97 -12.87
C LEU A 165 -1.14 11.54 -12.41
N ASP A 166 -1.26 10.83 -11.28
CA ASP A 166 -2.56 10.46 -10.70
C ASP A 166 -3.33 11.69 -10.18
N ALA A 167 -2.64 12.67 -9.61
CA ALA A 167 -3.24 13.95 -9.23
C ALA A 167 -3.67 14.78 -10.46
N GLU A 168 -2.89 14.78 -11.55
CA GLU A 168 -3.29 15.37 -12.83
C GLU A 168 -4.50 14.66 -13.45
N ALA A 169 -4.50 13.33 -13.46
CA ALA A 169 -5.60 12.52 -13.96
C ALA A 169 -6.89 12.76 -13.14
N ALA A 170 -6.77 12.91 -11.81
CA ALA A 170 -7.89 13.29 -10.95
C ALA A 170 -8.44 14.69 -11.27
N ARG A 171 -7.57 15.70 -11.46
CA ARG A 171 -7.99 17.06 -11.86
C ARG A 171 -8.71 17.11 -13.21
N ASN A 172 -8.37 16.20 -14.13
CA ASN A 172 -8.95 16.11 -15.48
C ASN A 172 -10.08 15.07 -15.62
N SER A 173 -10.62 14.59 -14.49
CA SER A 173 -11.70 13.58 -14.42
C SER A 173 -11.44 12.31 -15.23
N VAL A 174 -10.17 11.93 -15.39
CA VAL A 174 -9.75 10.77 -16.19
C VAL A 174 -10.30 9.47 -15.56
N PRO A 175 -10.99 8.60 -16.32
CA PRO A 175 -11.50 7.32 -15.82
C PRO A 175 -10.42 6.45 -15.17
N PHE A 176 -10.76 5.75 -14.09
CA PHE A 176 -9.84 4.85 -13.38
C PHE A 176 -9.24 3.76 -14.29
N GLU A 177 -10.05 3.23 -15.21
CA GLU A 177 -9.67 2.25 -16.24
C GLU A 177 -8.51 2.70 -17.14
N TRP A 178 -8.26 4.01 -17.27
CA TRP A 178 -7.14 4.56 -18.07
C TRP A 178 -5.87 4.73 -17.24
N ARG A 179 -5.96 4.47 -15.93
CA ARG A 179 -4.88 4.53 -14.93
C ARG A 179 -4.54 3.15 -14.37
N GLN A 180 -4.90 2.06 -15.06
CA GLN A 180 -4.51 0.67 -14.73
C GLN A 180 -3.26 0.25 -15.52
#